data_AF-A0A525L9B9-F1
#
_entry.id   AF-A0A525L9B9-F1
#
_cell.length_a   1.000
_cell.length_b   1.000
_cell.length_c   1.000
_cell.angle_alpha   90.00
_cell.angle_beta   90.00
_cell.angle_gamma   90.00
#
_symmetry.space_group_name_H-M   'P 1'
#
loop_
_entity.id
_entity.type
_entity.pdbx_description
1 polymer ?
#
loop_
_entity_poly.entity_id
_entity_poly.type
_entity_poly.pdbx_seq_one_letter_code
_entity_poly.pdbx_strand_id
1 'polypeptide(L)'
;MTHGGGAADAAAKVVAQPAQSSAARQAANRFLGRVREFSQRIGQLRAELAGVRTELAESRHTAAEELAESGRAAEARLAETRAAAGQALAEAHAAEEAERQRAARELADATGLAHQAQVREALTRTELTLALSEALIGRAEAQAHNRAAALESYRARQSGVLRPARRRPFSRRVDRLLGRLRWPGQALVIARSGLWRGTGRPLFDLRHMAAYVRRGADPNLQPPALFDQGWYLAAYADVGAAGASPLAHYLVAGVREGRQPHPLFDAGYYQLQNADDLDGLTPLEHFVRVGAARARNPHPLFDVAHYVAQATDIAPGEDPLTHYLRDGWRWGLSPHPLFDPAWYRRQVPRSAHETPPLLHYVTAGWAKRLSPHPLFDPAWYLAQNPDVAAAGHEPLAHFVMAGAAEGRSPSPWFDAPHYVAARGEALAPSANPLIDYLQGGAWTVAEARPGFPTAAYLAATPELVRQGITPLEHWARRQVR
;
A
#
# COMPACT_ATOMS: atom_id res chain seq x y z
N MET A 1 -104.29 38.85 -13.58
CA MET A 1 -105.58 39.31 -13.04
C MET A 1 -105.82 40.70 -13.61
N THR A 2 -106.39 40.80 -14.81
CA THR A 2 -107.83 40.90 -15.09
C THR A 2 -108.49 42.16 -14.53
N HIS A 3 -108.85 43.04 -15.47
CA HIS A 3 -110.14 43.73 -15.63
C HIS A 3 -110.54 44.97 -14.83
N GLY A 4 -111.24 45.82 -15.58
CA GLY A 4 -112.24 46.82 -15.15
C GLY A 4 -111.79 48.22 -15.53
N GLY A 5 -112.29 48.90 -16.58
CA GLY A 5 -113.70 49.07 -16.96
C GLY A 5 -114.37 50.04 -15.96
N GLY A 6 -114.98 51.17 -16.30
CA GLY A 6 -115.45 51.74 -17.56
C GLY A 6 -116.62 52.70 -17.23
N ALA A 7 -116.95 53.60 -18.18
CA ALA A 7 -118.25 54.27 -18.39
C ALA A 7 -118.78 55.17 -17.23
N ALA A 8 -119.72 56.12 -17.37
CA ALA A 8 -120.63 56.63 -18.40
C ALA A 8 -121.07 58.03 -17.90
N ASP A 9 -121.18 59.08 -18.72
CA ASP A 9 -122.25 59.39 -19.69
C ASP A 9 -123.52 60.03 -19.09
N ALA A 10 -124.03 61.04 -19.84
CA ALA A 10 -125.43 61.47 -19.96
C ALA A 10 -126.16 62.07 -18.73
N ALA A 11 -127.15 62.97 -18.85
CA ALA A 11 -127.70 63.80 -19.92
C ALA A 11 -128.87 64.61 -19.30
N ALA A 12 -129.41 65.56 -20.09
CA ALA A 12 -130.80 66.01 -20.13
C ALA A 12 -131.30 67.02 -19.06
N LYS A 13 -132.32 67.87 -19.28
CA LYS A 13 -133.03 68.54 -20.40
C LYS A 13 -134.21 69.29 -19.69
N VAL A 14 -134.98 70.13 -20.41
CA VAL A 14 -136.29 70.76 -20.01
C VAL A 14 -136.14 72.13 -19.29
N VAL A 15 -136.41 73.30 -19.90
CA VAL A 15 -137.62 73.93 -20.50
C VAL A 15 -138.58 74.59 -19.49
N ALA A 16 -138.86 75.89 -19.76
CA ALA A 16 -139.98 76.75 -19.34
C ALA A 16 -140.05 77.40 -17.93
N GLN A 17 -139.61 78.67 -17.86
CA GLN A 17 -140.33 79.92 -17.48
C GLN A 17 -141.77 79.84 -16.87
N PRO A 18 -142.27 80.91 -16.21
CA PRO A 18 -141.74 81.64 -15.05
C PRO A 18 -142.86 82.01 -14.03
N ALA A 19 -142.49 82.45 -12.82
CA ALA A 19 -142.97 83.69 -12.18
C ALA A 19 -142.73 83.68 -10.66
N GLN A 20 -142.09 84.77 -10.20
CA GLN A 20 -142.02 85.30 -8.83
C GLN A 20 -141.19 84.52 -7.79
N SER A 21 -140.33 85.12 -6.94
CA SER A 21 -139.70 86.44 -6.91
C SER A 21 -138.54 86.36 -5.87
N SER A 22 -137.39 86.93 -6.25
CA SER A 22 -136.35 87.55 -5.40
C SER A 22 -135.57 86.74 -4.32
N ALA A 23 -136.18 85.90 -3.47
CA ALA A 23 -135.50 85.38 -2.28
C ALA A 23 -134.45 84.26 -2.54
N ALA A 24 -134.65 83.42 -3.57
CA ALA A 24 -133.76 82.29 -3.87
C ALA A 24 -132.39 82.68 -4.47
N ARG A 25 -132.27 83.88 -5.07
CA ARG A 25 -131.00 84.35 -5.67
C ARG A 25 -129.88 84.59 -4.66
N GLN A 26 -130.22 84.91 -3.41
CA GLN A 26 -129.23 85.21 -2.37
C GLN A 26 -128.57 83.96 -1.76
N ALA A 27 -129.24 82.80 -1.80
CA ALA A 27 -128.69 81.55 -1.28
C ALA A 27 -127.68 80.89 -2.24
N ALA A 28 -127.94 80.95 -3.56
CA ALA A 28 -127.06 80.37 -4.59
C ALA A 28 -125.68 81.06 -4.66
N ASN A 29 -125.62 82.39 -4.48
CA ASN A 29 -124.36 83.14 -4.51
C ASN A 29 -123.37 82.75 -3.40
N ARG A 30 -123.86 82.33 -2.22
CA ARG A 30 -122.99 81.91 -1.11
C ARG A 30 -122.39 80.50 -1.30
N PHE A 31 -123.08 79.61 -2.02
CA PHE A 31 -122.56 78.27 -2.31
C PHE A 31 -121.46 78.31 -3.39
N LEU A 32 -121.67 79.11 -4.44
CA LEU A 32 -120.71 79.29 -5.53
C LEU A 32 -119.40 79.95 -5.05
N GLY A 33 -119.43 80.76 -4.00
CA GLY A 33 -118.22 81.33 -3.38
C GLY A 33 -117.30 80.27 -2.77
N ARG A 34 -117.85 79.34 -1.98
CA ARG A 34 -117.07 78.29 -1.29
C ARG A 34 -116.46 77.26 -2.25
N VAL A 35 -117.17 76.91 -3.32
CA VAL A 35 -116.65 75.99 -4.35
C VAL A 35 -115.44 76.60 -5.07
N ARG A 36 -115.46 77.91 -5.31
CA ARG A 36 -114.36 78.63 -5.98
C ARG A 36 -113.11 78.68 -5.11
N GLU A 37 -113.28 78.86 -3.81
CA GLU A 37 -112.19 78.89 -2.82
C GLU A 37 -111.54 77.51 -2.64
N PHE A 38 -112.34 76.44 -2.59
CA PHE A 38 -111.84 75.06 -2.51
C PHE A 38 -111.06 74.65 -3.78
N SER A 39 -111.55 75.05 -4.96
CA SER A 39 -110.85 74.79 -6.23
C SER A 39 -109.52 75.52 -6.32
N GLN A 40 -109.40 76.73 -5.75
CA GLN A 40 -108.11 77.44 -5.65
C GLN A 40 -107.13 76.72 -4.73
N ARG A 41 -107.59 76.19 -3.58
CA ARG A 41 -106.76 75.44 -2.63
C ARG A 41 -106.19 74.16 -3.23
N ILE A 42 -106.99 73.41 -4.00
CA ILE A 42 -106.53 72.22 -4.72
C ILE A 42 -105.53 72.59 -5.83
N GLY A 43 -105.72 73.74 -6.49
CA GLY A 43 -104.77 74.29 -7.45
C GLY A 43 -103.41 74.60 -6.82
N GLN A 44 -103.39 75.23 -5.64
CA GLN A 44 -102.16 75.50 -4.89
C GLN A 44 -101.43 74.23 -4.46
N LEU A 45 -102.13 73.26 -3.86
CA LEU A 45 -101.51 72.01 -3.41
C LEU A 45 -100.94 71.19 -4.57
N ARG A 46 -101.57 71.22 -5.76
CA ARG A 46 -101.00 70.57 -6.96
C ARG A 46 -99.73 71.26 -7.45
N ALA A 47 -99.64 72.59 -7.35
CA ALA A 47 -98.46 73.34 -7.73
C ALA A 47 -97.29 73.08 -6.76
N GLU A 48 -97.55 73.05 -5.45
CA GLU A 48 -96.54 72.70 -4.44
C GLU A 48 -96.02 71.26 -4.62
N LEU A 49 -96.92 70.31 -4.89
CA LEU A 49 -96.54 68.90 -5.08
C LEU A 49 -95.80 68.65 -6.40
N ALA A 50 -96.04 69.49 -7.41
CA ALA A 50 -95.23 69.52 -8.63
C ALA A 50 -93.81 70.03 -8.33
N GLY A 51 -93.69 71.12 -7.56
CA GLY A 51 -92.41 71.69 -7.12
C GLY A 51 -91.53 70.68 -6.39
N VAL A 52 -92.07 70.00 -5.38
CA VAL A 52 -91.36 68.96 -4.60
C VAL A 52 -90.94 67.77 -5.46
N ARG A 53 -91.73 67.40 -6.47
CA ARG A 53 -91.36 66.32 -7.41
C ARG A 53 -90.18 66.69 -8.29
N THR A 54 -90.11 67.93 -8.75
CA THR A 54 -88.95 68.44 -9.49
C THR A 54 -87.70 68.47 -8.62
N GLU A 55 -87.79 69.00 -7.39
CA GLU A 55 -86.65 69.01 -6.46
C GLU A 55 -86.15 67.60 -6.12
N LEU A 56 -87.06 66.64 -5.94
CA LEU A 56 -86.69 65.24 -5.69
C LEU A 56 -86.06 64.57 -6.92
N ALA A 57 -86.49 64.92 -8.13
CA ALA A 57 -85.91 64.40 -9.36
C ALA A 57 -84.49 64.95 -9.58
N GLU A 58 -84.28 66.24 -9.31
CA GLU A 58 -82.96 66.88 -9.35
C GLU A 58 -82.02 66.29 -8.30
N SER A 59 -82.48 66.18 -7.05
CA SER A 59 -81.75 65.53 -5.95
C SER A 59 -81.30 64.10 -6.30
N ARG A 60 -82.17 63.30 -6.95
CA ARG A 60 -81.84 61.92 -7.35
C ARG A 60 -80.86 61.88 -8.51
N HIS A 61 -80.93 62.83 -9.44
CA HIS A 61 -79.97 62.93 -10.54
C HIS A 61 -78.57 63.27 -10.00
N THR A 62 -78.48 64.27 -9.13
CA THR A 62 -77.21 64.68 -8.50
C THR A 62 -76.61 63.53 -7.68
N ALA A 63 -77.42 62.85 -6.86
CA ALA A 63 -76.94 61.70 -6.08
C ALA A 63 -76.50 60.51 -6.96
N ALA A 64 -77.14 60.28 -8.11
CA ALA A 64 -76.75 59.23 -9.05
C ALA A 64 -75.45 59.57 -9.78
N GLU A 65 -75.23 60.84 -10.13
CA GLU A 65 -73.97 61.32 -10.73
C GLU A 65 -72.80 61.23 -9.74
N GLU A 66 -72.99 61.66 -8.48
CA GLU A 66 -71.97 61.53 -7.43
C GLU A 66 -71.59 60.07 -7.18
N LEU A 67 -72.57 59.16 -7.17
CA LEU A 67 -72.31 57.72 -7.00
C LEU A 67 -71.56 57.12 -8.20
N ALA A 68 -71.92 57.53 -9.43
CA ALA A 68 -71.24 57.09 -10.65
C ALA A 68 -69.81 57.65 -10.73
N GLU A 69 -69.59 58.89 -10.29
CA GLU A 69 -68.27 59.50 -10.21
C GLU A 69 -67.40 58.85 -9.12
N SER A 70 -67.98 58.56 -7.95
CA SER A 70 -67.34 57.78 -6.89
C SER A 70 -66.98 56.35 -7.36
N GLY A 71 -67.86 55.70 -8.11
CA GLY A 71 -67.62 54.39 -8.73
C GLY A 71 -66.47 54.41 -9.72
N ARG A 72 -66.45 55.37 -10.65
CA ARG A 72 -65.34 55.56 -11.61
C ARG A 72 -64.01 55.86 -10.90
N ALA A 73 -64.04 56.69 -9.86
CA ALA A 73 -62.86 56.98 -9.05
C ALA A 73 -62.35 55.75 -8.28
N ALA A 74 -63.25 54.90 -7.77
CA ALA A 74 -62.90 53.65 -7.12
C ALA A 74 -62.30 52.62 -8.11
N GLU A 75 -62.87 52.48 -9.31
CA GLU A 75 -62.34 51.62 -10.37
C GLU A 75 -60.97 52.08 -10.86
N ALA A 76 -60.77 53.40 -11.02
CA ALA A 76 -59.46 53.96 -11.38
C ALA A 76 -58.40 53.66 -10.31
N ARG A 77 -58.71 53.84 -9.02
CA ARG A 77 -57.81 53.47 -7.90
C ARG A 77 -57.53 51.97 -7.86
N LEU A 78 -58.51 51.13 -8.18
CA LEU A 78 -58.34 49.68 -8.20
C LEU A 78 -57.49 49.22 -9.40
N ALA A 79 -57.62 49.88 -10.55
CA ALA A 79 -56.76 49.66 -11.71
C ALA A 79 -55.31 50.10 -11.44
N GLU A 80 -55.11 51.27 -10.80
CA GLU A 80 -53.80 51.76 -10.39
C GLU A 80 -53.11 50.82 -9.38
N THR A 81 -53.83 50.39 -8.34
CA THR A 81 -53.30 49.43 -7.35
C THR A 81 -52.98 48.07 -7.96
N ARG A 82 -53.79 47.59 -8.92
CA ARG A 82 -53.51 46.35 -9.65
C ARG A 82 -52.30 46.48 -10.58
N ALA A 83 -52.13 47.62 -11.25
CA ALA A 83 -50.96 47.90 -12.07
C ALA A 83 -49.69 47.98 -11.21
N ALA A 84 -49.75 48.68 -10.07
CA ALA A 84 -48.65 48.76 -9.11
C ALA A 84 -48.29 47.38 -8.52
N ALA A 85 -49.29 46.56 -8.17
CA ALA A 85 -49.08 45.20 -7.69
C ALA A 85 -48.46 44.29 -8.78
N GLY A 86 -48.89 44.43 -10.04
CA GLY A 86 -48.31 43.71 -11.17
C GLY A 86 -46.85 44.08 -11.44
N GLN A 87 -46.51 45.37 -11.34
CA GLN A 87 -45.13 45.86 -11.42
C GLN A 87 -44.27 45.32 -10.27
N ALA A 88 -44.75 45.41 -9.03
CA ALA A 88 -44.03 44.89 -7.86
C ALA A 88 -43.78 43.37 -7.95
N LEU A 89 -44.73 42.60 -8.47
CA LEU A 89 -44.57 41.16 -8.68
C LEU A 89 -43.54 40.85 -9.79
N ALA A 90 -43.55 41.62 -10.89
CA ALA A 90 -42.58 41.48 -11.97
C ALA A 90 -41.15 41.84 -11.49
N GLU A 91 -41.00 42.89 -10.69
CA GLU A 91 -39.74 43.27 -10.06
C GLU A 91 -39.25 42.19 -9.08
N ALA A 92 -40.15 41.61 -8.27
CA ALA A 92 -39.81 40.53 -7.35
C ALA A 92 -39.35 39.26 -8.10
N HIS A 93 -40.04 38.86 -9.17
CA HIS A 93 -39.61 37.73 -10.01
C HIS A 93 -38.27 37.99 -10.70
N ALA A 94 -38.07 39.21 -11.24
CA ALA A 94 -36.79 39.58 -11.83
C ALA A 94 -35.64 39.57 -10.81
N ALA A 95 -35.91 40.01 -9.57
CA ALA A 95 -34.95 39.95 -8.47
C ALA A 95 -34.63 38.50 -8.06
N GLU A 96 -35.64 37.65 -7.91
CA GLU A 96 -35.48 36.21 -7.59
C GLU A 96 -34.69 35.49 -8.68
N GLU A 97 -34.98 35.77 -9.96
CA GLU A 97 -34.27 35.15 -11.08
C GLU A 97 -32.82 35.66 -11.20
N ALA A 98 -32.59 36.94 -10.92
CA ALA A 98 -31.23 37.48 -10.81
C ALA A 98 -30.46 36.84 -9.64
N GLU A 99 -31.10 36.61 -8.49
CA GLU A 99 -30.49 35.93 -7.34
C GLU A 99 -30.19 34.46 -7.66
N ARG A 100 -31.13 33.73 -8.28
CA ARG A 100 -30.90 32.35 -8.77
C ARG A 100 -29.76 32.29 -9.77
N GLN A 101 -29.66 33.24 -10.71
CA GLN A 101 -28.57 33.30 -11.66
C GLN A 101 -27.23 33.60 -10.98
N ARG A 102 -27.22 34.49 -9.97
CA ARG A 102 -26.01 34.74 -9.16
C ARG A 102 -25.58 33.49 -8.39
N ALA A 103 -26.51 32.85 -7.67
CA ALA A 103 -26.25 31.61 -6.94
C ALA A 103 -25.77 30.48 -7.87
N ALA A 104 -26.35 30.35 -9.06
CA ALA A 104 -25.93 29.36 -10.06
C ALA A 104 -24.51 29.63 -10.58
N ARG A 105 -24.13 30.90 -10.79
CA ARG A 105 -22.75 31.29 -11.17
C ARG A 105 -21.78 31.01 -10.03
N GLU A 106 -22.11 31.39 -8.81
CA GLU A 106 -21.27 31.13 -7.63
C GLU A 106 -21.06 29.62 -7.42
N LEU A 107 -22.09 28.79 -7.62
CA LEU A 107 -21.96 27.33 -7.56
C LEU A 107 -21.07 26.78 -8.69
N ALA A 108 -21.23 27.30 -9.91
CA ALA A 108 -20.38 26.92 -11.05
C ALA A 108 -18.91 27.29 -10.80
N ASP A 109 -18.65 28.46 -10.23
CA ASP A 109 -17.30 28.92 -9.89
C ASP A 109 -16.71 28.06 -8.75
N ALA A 110 -17.48 27.80 -7.69
CA ALA A 110 -17.05 26.96 -6.57
C ALA A 110 -16.75 25.51 -7.00
N THR A 111 -17.59 24.92 -7.85
CA THR A 111 -17.36 23.58 -8.41
C THR A 111 -16.14 23.56 -9.34
N GLY A 112 -15.95 24.60 -10.15
CA GLY A 112 -14.74 24.77 -10.97
C GLY A 112 -13.45 24.83 -10.14
N LEU A 113 -13.45 25.62 -9.06
CA LEU A 113 -12.31 25.70 -8.13
C LEU A 113 -12.04 24.38 -7.41
N ALA A 114 -13.09 23.69 -6.94
CA ALA A 114 -12.95 22.39 -6.30
C ALA A 114 -12.35 21.35 -7.26
N HIS A 115 -12.82 21.32 -8.50
CA HIS A 115 -12.27 20.43 -9.53
C HIS A 115 -10.81 20.74 -9.83
N GLN A 116 -10.44 22.03 -10.00
CA GLN A 116 -9.05 22.43 -10.21
C GLN A 116 -8.15 22.05 -9.03
N ALA A 117 -8.63 22.22 -7.79
CA ALA A 117 -7.90 21.80 -6.60
C ALA A 117 -7.66 20.28 -6.58
N GLN A 118 -8.68 19.47 -6.89
CA GLN A 118 -8.54 18.01 -7.00
C GLN A 118 -7.55 17.58 -8.08
N VAL A 119 -7.59 18.22 -9.25
CA VAL A 119 -6.64 17.95 -10.34
C VAL A 119 -5.21 18.28 -9.91
N ARG A 120 -5.00 19.44 -9.26
CA ARG A 120 -3.68 19.84 -8.75
C ARG A 120 -3.17 18.89 -7.67
N GLU A 121 -4.03 18.45 -6.76
CA GLU A 121 -3.68 17.44 -5.76
C GLU A 121 -3.30 16.11 -6.42
N ALA A 122 -4.06 15.65 -7.42
CA ALA A 122 -3.75 14.42 -8.16
C ALA A 122 -2.40 14.51 -8.91
N LEU A 123 -2.13 15.65 -9.55
CA LEU A 123 -0.86 15.89 -10.24
C LEU A 123 0.32 15.90 -9.26
N THR A 124 0.22 16.67 -8.17
CA THR A 124 1.28 16.71 -7.15
C THR A 124 1.53 15.35 -6.50
N ARG A 125 0.48 14.58 -6.22
CA ARG A 125 0.63 13.19 -5.73
C ARG A 125 1.36 12.30 -6.74
N THR A 126 1.07 12.45 -8.03
CA THR A 126 1.72 11.69 -9.10
C THR A 126 3.20 12.05 -9.20
N GLU A 127 3.52 13.35 -9.24
CA GLU A 127 4.90 13.85 -9.25
C GLU A 127 5.70 13.36 -8.03
N LEU A 128 5.11 13.44 -6.83
CA LEU A 128 5.74 12.95 -5.60
C LEU A 128 5.97 11.43 -5.64
N THR A 129 5.03 10.67 -6.21
CA THR A 129 5.16 9.21 -6.34
C THR A 129 6.29 8.85 -7.31
N LEU A 130 6.41 9.56 -8.43
CA LEU A 130 7.50 9.38 -9.40
C LEU A 130 8.85 9.73 -8.77
N ALA A 131 8.96 10.91 -8.15
CA ALA A 131 10.18 11.35 -7.47
C ALA A 131 10.61 10.37 -6.36
N LEU A 132 9.64 9.80 -5.61
CA LEU A 132 9.93 8.78 -4.61
C LEU A 132 10.46 7.50 -5.26
N SER A 133 9.85 7.05 -6.36
CA SER A 133 10.30 5.87 -7.10
C SER A 133 11.73 6.03 -7.60
N GLU A 134 12.04 7.18 -8.21
CA GLU A 134 13.40 7.51 -8.68
C GLU A 134 14.42 7.53 -7.53
N ALA A 135 14.07 8.13 -6.39
CA ALA A 135 14.93 8.15 -5.22
C ALA A 135 15.19 6.74 -4.64
N LEU A 136 14.19 5.86 -4.66
CA LEU A 136 14.33 4.48 -4.22
C LEU A 136 15.21 3.65 -5.17
N ILE A 137 15.06 3.85 -6.48
CA ILE A 137 15.93 3.24 -7.50
C ILE A 137 17.38 3.71 -7.29
N GLY A 138 17.62 5.03 -7.20
CA GLY A 138 18.95 5.58 -6.98
C GLY A 138 19.59 5.12 -5.67
N ARG A 139 18.79 4.94 -4.60
CA ARG A 139 19.27 4.32 -3.36
C ARG A 139 19.70 2.87 -3.57
N ALA A 140 18.92 2.07 -4.28
CA ALA A 140 19.24 0.68 -4.54
C ALA A 140 20.53 0.54 -5.37
N GLU A 141 20.71 1.42 -6.37
CA GLU A 141 21.94 1.53 -7.15
C GLU A 141 23.14 1.91 -6.27
N ALA A 142 22.99 2.90 -5.39
CA ALA A 142 24.04 3.28 -4.44
C ALA A 142 24.39 2.13 -3.48
N GLN A 143 23.40 1.35 -3.03
CA GLN A 143 23.63 0.14 -2.22
C GLN A 143 24.35 -0.94 -3.03
N ALA A 144 24.00 -1.15 -4.30
CA ALA A 144 24.73 -2.07 -5.18
C ALA A 144 26.19 -1.65 -5.37
N HIS A 145 26.43 -0.35 -5.59
CA HIS A 145 27.78 0.20 -5.72
C HIS A 145 28.59 0.01 -4.42
N ASN A 146 28.00 0.31 -3.26
CA ASN A 146 28.66 0.11 -1.97
C ASN A 146 28.99 -1.36 -1.71
N ARG A 147 28.10 -2.29 -2.08
CA ARG A 147 28.36 -3.74 -1.99
C ARG A 147 29.54 -4.14 -2.87
N ALA A 148 29.59 -3.67 -4.11
CA ALA A 148 30.70 -3.94 -5.03
C ALA A 148 32.03 -3.38 -4.51
N ALA A 149 32.03 -2.13 -4.03
CA ALA A 149 33.21 -1.47 -3.47
C ALA A 149 33.73 -2.17 -2.20
N ALA A 150 32.83 -2.62 -1.31
CA ALA A 150 33.19 -3.39 -0.13
C ALA A 150 33.83 -4.74 -0.49
N LEU A 151 33.28 -5.41 -1.51
CA LEU A 151 33.82 -6.67 -2.02
C LEU A 151 35.22 -6.50 -2.62
N GLU A 152 35.42 -5.45 -3.42
CA GLU A 152 36.72 -5.13 -4.00
C GLU A 152 37.75 -4.78 -2.92
N SER A 153 37.35 -3.95 -1.95
CA SER A 153 38.19 -3.61 -0.79
C SER A 153 38.58 -4.84 0.02
N TYR A 154 37.65 -5.78 0.21
CA TYR A 154 37.94 -7.06 0.84
C TYR A 154 38.93 -7.89 0.02
N ARG A 155 38.69 -8.07 -1.28
CA ARG A 155 39.61 -8.79 -2.20
C ARG A 155 41.02 -8.19 -2.18
N ALA A 156 41.13 -6.85 -2.19
CA ALA A 156 42.39 -6.14 -2.14
C ALA A 156 43.13 -6.36 -0.80
N ARG A 157 42.42 -6.36 0.34
CA ARG A 157 43.02 -6.67 1.65
C ARG A 157 43.49 -8.13 1.75
N GLN A 158 42.81 -9.05 1.08
CA GLN A 158 43.15 -10.48 1.12
C GLN A 158 44.28 -10.85 0.15
N SER A 159 44.44 -10.14 -0.96
CA SER A 159 45.46 -10.45 -1.98
C SER A 159 46.90 -10.43 -1.43
N GLY A 160 47.18 -9.57 -0.44
CA GLY A 160 48.46 -9.52 0.27
C GLY A 160 48.72 -10.68 1.24
N VAL A 161 47.67 -11.45 1.61
CA VAL A 161 47.75 -12.56 2.57
C VAL A 161 47.66 -13.93 1.88
N LEU A 162 47.24 -13.97 0.61
CA LEU A 162 47.23 -15.17 -0.22
C LEU A 162 48.62 -15.81 -0.26
N ARG A 163 48.81 -16.87 0.54
CA ARG A 163 50.04 -17.67 0.50
C ARG A 163 50.13 -18.32 -0.88
N PRO A 164 51.16 -18.04 -1.70
CA PRO A 164 51.22 -18.55 -3.06
C PRO A 164 51.10 -20.08 -3.08
N ALA A 165 50.21 -20.57 -3.95
CA ALA A 165 50.07 -21.97 -4.26
C ALA A 165 51.34 -22.44 -4.99
N ARG A 166 52.38 -22.80 -4.23
CA ARG A 166 53.47 -23.63 -4.74
C ARG A 166 53.68 -24.82 -3.83
N ARG A 167 52.75 -25.77 -3.89
CA ARG A 167 53.09 -27.17 -3.61
C ARG A 167 52.53 -28.03 -4.74
N ARG A 168 53.47 -28.61 -5.50
CA ARG A 168 53.24 -29.45 -6.68
C ARG A 168 52.25 -30.60 -6.41
N PRO A 169 51.54 -31.09 -7.44
CA PRO A 169 50.45 -32.10 -7.36
C PRO A 169 50.84 -33.49 -6.80
N PHE A 170 52.10 -33.73 -6.42
CA PHE A 170 52.54 -34.97 -5.76
C PHE A 170 52.10 -35.10 -4.29
N SER A 171 51.25 -34.20 -3.77
CA SER A 171 50.89 -34.10 -2.35
C SER A 171 49.97 -35.21 -1.84
N ARG A 172 48.94 -35.63 -2.59
CA ARG A 172 47.89 -36.53 -2.04
C ARG A 172 48.31 -37.97 -1.82
N ARG A 173 49.20 -38.49 -2.67
CA ARG A 173 49.78 -39.82 -2.44
C ARG A 173 50.65 -39.81 -1.17
N VAL A 174 51.38 -38.72 -0.95
CA VAL A 174 52.18 -38.51 0.26
C VAL A 174 51.27 -38.34 1.48
N ASP A 175 50.20 -37.55 1.40
CA ASP A 175 49.29 -37.35 2.53
C ASP A 175 48.58 -38.66 2.92
N ARG A 176 48.28 -39.55 1.96
CA ARG A 176 47.80 -40.91 2.25
C ARG A 176 48.85 -41.79 2.91
N LEU A 177 50.10 -41.72 2.46
CA LEU A 177 51.21 -42.45 3.09
C LEU A 177 51.41 -41.96 4.53
N LEU A 178 51.36 -40.65 4.74
CA LEU A 178 51.44 -40.02 6.06
C LEU A 178 50.22 -40.34 6.94
N GLY A 179 49.03 -40.43 6.37
CA GLY A 179 47.82 -40.84 7.09
C GLY A 179 47.91 -42.25 7.68
N ARG A 180 48.68 -43.14 7.05
CA ARG A 180 49.00 -44.49 7.57
C ARG A 180 49.98 -44.46 8.75
N LEU A 181 50.79 -43.41 8.85
CA LEU A 181 51.81 -43.25 9.89
C LEU A 181 51.20 -42.63 11.17
N ARG A 182 50.38 -43.41 11.91
CA ARG A 182 49.74 -43.10 13.21
C ARG A 182 49.60 -41.59 13.49
N TRP A 183 49.99 -41.11 14.68
CA TRP A 183 49.83 -39.72 15.06
C TRP A 183 50.84 -38.73 14.41
N PRO A 184 52.12 -39.08 14.18
CA PRO A 184 53.08 -38.11 13.64
C PRO A 184 52.78 -37.74 12.18
N GLY A 185 52.40 -38.73 11.37
CA GLY A 185 52.06 -38.53 9.97
C GLY A 185 50.76 -37.77 9.81
N GLN A 186 49.73 -38.12 10.57
CA GLN A 186 48.46 -37.37 10.59
C GLN A 186 48.64 -35.91 11.04
N ALA A 187 49.49 -35.63 12.03
CA ALA A 187 49.82 -34.25 12.41
C ALA A 187 50.51 -33.50 11.27
N LEU A 188 51.37 -34.17 10.51
CA LEU A 188 52.01 -33.58 9.33
C LEU A 188 51.01 -33.34 8.19
N VAL A 189 50.00 -34.20 7.99
CA VAL A 189 48.90 -33.96 7.04
C VAL A 189 48.16 -32.68 7.40
N ILE A 190 47.78 -32.51 8.68
CA ILE A 190 47.13 -31.29 9.15
C ILE A 190 48.02 -30.06 8.92
N ALA A 191 49.30 -30.13 9.28
CA ALA A 191 50.25 -29.03 9.04
C ALA A 191 50.38 -28.66 7.55
N ARG A 192 50.36 -29.67 6.67
CA ARG A 192 50.49 -29.48 5.22
C ARG A 192 49.23 -28.92 4.57
N SER A 193 48.05 -29.20 5.13
CA SER A 193 46.76 -28.66 4.64
C SER A 193 46.69 -27.13 4.73
N GLY A 194 47.35 -26.56 5.75
CA GLY A 194 47.29 -25.12 6.04
C GLY A 194 45.98 -24.68 6.67
N LEU A 195 45.10 -25.60 7.08
CA LEU A 195 43.81 -25.29 7.73
C LEU A 195 43.96 -24.87 9.20
N TRP A 196 45.04 -25.28 9.86
CA TRP A 196 45.27 -25.03 11.28
C TRP A 196 45.70 -23.58 11.51
N ARG A 197 44.85 -22.79 12.17
CA ARG A 197 45.13 -21.42 12.60
C ARG A 197 45.86 -21.42 13.92
N GLY A 198 47.17 -21.68 13.84
CA GLY A 198 48.07 -21.69 14.98
C GLY A 198 48.64 -20.31 15.31
N THR A 199 49.63 -20.32 16.20
CA THR A 199 50.35 -19.12 16.67
C THR A 199 51.34 -18.56 15.64
N GLY A 200 51.52 -19.25 14.50
CA GLY A 200 52.51 -18.90 13.48
C GLY A 200 53.91 -19.47 13.77
N ARG A 201 54.08 -20.24 14.85
CA ARG A 201 55.33 -20.90 15.24
C ARG A 201 55.30 -22.38 14.81
N PRO A 202 55.97 -22.79 13.72
CA PRO A 202 55.73 -24.10 13.09
C PRO A 202 55.90 -25.30 14.02
N LEU A 203 56.96 -25.33 14.84
CA LEU A 203 57.21 -26.43 15.77
C LEU A 203 56.22 -26.47 16.94
N PHE A 204 55.78 -25.30 17.41
CA PHE A 204 54.78 -25.19 18.47
C PHE A 204 53.41 -25.65 17.96
N ASP A 205 53.01 -25.17 16.79
CA ASP A 205 51.74 -25.53 16.16
C ASP A 205 51.72 -27.03 15.82
N LEU A 206 52.83 -27.60 15.31
CA LEU A 206 52.95 -29.04 15.06
C LEU A 206 52.78 -29.88 16.32
N ARG A 207 53.28 -29.42 17.48
CA ARG A 207 53.07 -30.10 18.77
C ARG A 207 51.59 -30.09 19.17
N HIS A 208 50.86 -29.01 18.89
CA HIS A 208 49.42 -28.92 19.15
C HIS A 208 48.62 -29.82 18.21
N MET A 209 48.99 -29.87 16.93
CA MET A 209 48.39 -30.80 15.96
C MET A 209 48.63 -32.26 16.39
N ALA A 210 49.84 -32.60 16.83
CA ALA A 210 50.16 -33.93 17.34
C ALA A 210 49.41 -34.26 18.65
N ALA A 211 49.21 -33.29 19.53
CA ALA A 211 48.38 -33.46 20.71
C ALA A 211 46.90 -33.70 20.35
N TYR A 212 46.37 -32.93 19.40
CA TYR A 212 45.03 -33.08 18.86
C TYR A 212 44.81 -34.47 18.24
N VAL A 213 45.72 -34.92 17.38
CA VAL A 213 45.62 -36.24 16.74
C VAL A 213 45.66 -37.37 17.77
N ARG A 214 46.50 -37.24 18.81
CA ARG A 214 46.57 -38.24 19.88
C ARG A 214 45.32 -38.32 20.74
N ARG A 215 44.56 -37.23 20.87
CA ARG A 215 43.25 -37.23 21.55
C ARG A 215 42.17 -37.94 20.73
N GLY A 216 42.33 -38.01 19.42
CA GLY A 216 41.44 -38.78 18.54
C GLY A 216 40.03 -38.21 18.48
N ALA A 217 39.03 -39.10 18.57
CA ALA A 217 37.61 -38.80 18.44
C ALA A 217 36.98 -38.26 19.75
N ASP A 218 37.47 -37.12 20.24
CA ASP A 218 36.88 -36.42 21.41
C ASP A 218 35.88 -35.35 20.94
N PRO A 219 34.56 -35.49 21.18
CA PRO A 219 33.56 -34.52 20.72
C PRO A 219 33.68 -33.14 21.37
N ASN A 220 34.36 -33.03 22.52
CA ASN A 220 34.55 -31.75 23.22
C ASN A 220 35.78 -30.98 22.72
N LEU A 221 36.57 -31.58 21.83
CA LEU A 221 37.79 -30.99 21.31
C LEU A 221 37.53 -30.35 19.95
N GLN A 222 37.61 -29.03 19.89
CA GLN A 222 37.48 -28.27 18.66
C GLN A 222 38.85 -27.83 18.13
N PRO A 223 39.27 -28.24 16.92
CA PRO A 223 40.51 -27.75 16.32
C PRO A 223 40.36 -26.26 15.94
N PRO A 224 41.45 -25.46 15.96
CA PRO A 224 41.43 -24.08 15.49
C PRO A 224 41.44 -24.04 13.94
N ALA A 225 40.40 -24.59 13.34
CA ALA A 225 40.19 -24.70 11.90
C ALA A 225 38.69 -24.53 11.60
N LEU A 226 38.35 -24.24 10.34
CA LEU A 226 36.96 -24.24 9.87
C LEU A 226 36.46 -25.68 9.69
N PHE A 227 36.25 -26.39 10.80
CA PHE A 227 35.87 -27.79 10.85
C PHE A 227 35.16 -28.07 12.17
N ASP A 228 33.91 -28.53 12.16
CA ASP A 228 33.17 -28.82 13.40
C ASP A 228 33.37 -30.29 13.81
N GLN A 229 34.20 -30.52 14.82
CA GLN A 229 34.51 -31.89 15.26
C GLN A 229 33.33 -32.58 15.94
N GLY A 230 32.63 -31.88 16.83
CA GLY A 230 31.50 -32.44 17.57
C GLY A 230 30.40 -32.87 16.61
N TRP A 231 30.06 -32.00 15.66
CA TRP A 231 29.10 -32.33 14.61
C TRP A 231 29.60 -33.43 13.68
N TYR A 232 30.87 -33.39 13.25
CA TYR A 232 31.43 -34.42 12.36
C TYR A 232 31.35 -35.82 12.98
N LEU A 233 31.69 -35.95 14.26
CA LEU A 233 31.58 -37.23 14.97
C LEU A 233 30.13 -37.69 15.16
N ALA A 234 29.20 -36.75 15.37
CA ALA A 234 27.77 -37.06 15.46
C ALA A 234 27.18 -37.51 14.12
N ALA A 235 27.59 -36.88 13.01
CA ALA A 235 27.17 -37.23 11.67
C ALA A 235 27.81 -38.54 11.16
N TYR A 236 29.02 -38.83 11.63
CA TYR A 236 29.87 -39.92 11.14
C TYR A 236 30.35 -40.83 12.27
N ALA A 237 29.43 -41.62 12.80
CA ALA A 237 29.67 -42.50 13.94
C ALA A 237 30.80 -43.53 13.71
N ASP A 238 31.05 -43.92 12.46
CA ASP A 238 32.13 -44.82 12.07
C ASP A 238 33.54 -44.24 12.34
N VAL A 239 33.70 -42.92 12.19
CA VAL A 239 34.95 -42.21 12.51
C VAL A 239 35.19 -42.21 14.01
N GLY A 240 34.11 -42.01 14.79
CA GLY A 240 34.14 -42.09 16.24
C GLY A 240 34.50 -43.49 16.73
N ALA A 241 33.85 -44.53 16.17
CA ALA A 241 34.12 -45.93 16.50
C ALA A 241 35.56 -46.35 16.15
N ALA A 242 36.13 -45.82 15.08
CA ALA A 242 37.53 -46.04 14.71
C ALA A 242 38.54 -45.31 15.60
N GLY A 243 38.09 -44.42 16.49
CA GLY A 243 38.96 -43.56 17.31
C GLY A 243 39.85 -42.63 16.49
N ALA A 244 39.51 -42.39 15.23
CA ALA A 244 40.31 -41.61 14.30
C ALA A 244 40.23 -40.12 14.64
N SER A 245 41.32 -39.38 14.44
CA SER A 245 41.31 -37.93 14.54
C SER A 245 40.42 -37.34 13.41
N PRO A 246 39.33 -36.63 13.72
CA PRO A 246 38.33 -36.23 12.72
C PRO A 246 38.86 -35.34 11.60
N LEU A 247 39.66 -34.31 11.91
CA LEU A 247 40.23 -33.43 10.90
C LEU A 247 41.24 -34.18 10.01
N ALA A 248 42.06 -35.07 10.60
CA ALA A 248 42.98 -35.89 9.82
C ALA A 248 42.23 -36.89 8.93
N HIS A 249 41.16 -37.51 9.45
CA HIS A 249 40.29 -38.40 8.69
C HIS A 249 39.67 -37.67 7.49
N TYR A 250 39.09 -36.49 7.70
CA TYR A 250 38.50 -35.69 6.62
C TYR A 250 39.50 -35.42 5.49
N LEU A 251 40.73 -35.00 5.83
CA LEU A 251 41.78 -34.68 4.86
C LEU A 251 42.32 -35.89 4.09
N VAL A 252 42.34 -37.08 4.69
CA VAL A 252 42.89 -38.30 4.08
C VAL A 252 41.83 -39.11 3.33
N ALA A 253 40.60 -39.15 3.85
CA ALA A 253 39.55 -40.04 3.40
C ALA A 253 38.21 -39.34 3.21
N GLY A 254 37.78 -38.51 4.18
CA GLY A 254 36.42 -37.95 4.20
C GLY A 254 36.05 -37.15 2.95
N VAL A 255 36.97 -36.41 2.33
CA VAL A 255 36.69 -35.66 1.09
C VAL A 255 36.28 -36.60 -0.06
N ARG A 256 36.97 -37.74 -0.22
CA ARG A 256 36.64 -38.72 -1.27
C ARG A 256 35.33 -39.46 -1.00
N GLU A 257 34.97 -39.53 0.27
CA GLU A 257 33.72 -40.14 0.74
C GLU A 257 32.55 -39.15 0.71
N GLY A 258 32.76 -37.92 0.21
CA GLY A 258 31.73 -36.89 0.13
C GLY A 258 31.29 -36.35 1.49
N ARG A 259 32.10 -36.55 2.55
CA ARG A 259 31.76 -36.08 3.90
C ARG A 259 31.87 -34.56 3.98
N GLN A 260 30.99 -33.94 4.75
CA GLN A 260 31.02 -32.50 5.01
C GLN A 260 31.88 -32.21 6.24
N PRO A 261 32.72 -31.16 6.25
CA PRO A 261 33.54 -30.80 7.41
C PRO A 261 32.79 -29.95 8.45
N HIS A 262 31.72 -29.28 8.05
CA HIS A 262 30.97 -28.33 8.87
C HIS A 262 29.57 -28.11 8.26
N PRO A 263 28.49 -27.94 9.05
CA PRO A 263 27.14 -27.75 8.51
C PRO A 263 26.97 -26.56 7.55
N LEU A 264 27.71 -25.47 7.80
CA LEU A 264 27.76 -24.27 6.94
C LEU A 264 28.85 -24.32 5.85
N PHE A 265 29.44 -25.49 5.59
CA PHE A 265 30.37 -25.70 4.48
C PHE A 265 29.96 -26.94 3.69
N ASP A 266 29.36 -26.73 2.52
CA ASP A 266 28.98 -27.83 1.64
C ASP A 266 30.12 -28.11 0.65
N ALA A 267 30.88 -29.17 0.94
CA ALA A 267 32.02 -29.56 0.12
C ALA A 267 31.62 -29.98 -1.31
N GLY A 268 30.44 -30.56 -1.50
CA GLY A 268 29.95 -31.00 -2.81
C GLY A 268 29.55 -29.81 -3.67
N TYR A 269 28.71 -28.92 -3.13
CA TYR A 269 28.38 -27.64 -3.74
C TYR A 269 29.63 -26.84 -4.09
N TYR A 270 30.55 -26.70 -3.14
CA TYR A 270 31.77 -25.92 -3.34
C TYR A 270 32.65 -26.51 -4.44
N GLN A 271 32.79 -27.84 -4.48
CA GLN A 271 33.54 -28.52 -5.53
C GLN A 271 32.91 -28.32 -6.90
N LEU A 272 31.58 -28.47 -7.02
CA LEU A 272 30.87 -28.27 -8.29
C LEU A 272 31.07 -26.86 -8.85
N GLN A 273 31.02 -25.84 -7.99
CA GLN A 273 31.14 -24.44 -8.40
C GLN A 273 32.57 -23.98 -8.70
N ASN A 274 33.59 -24.73 -8.27
CA ASN A 274 34.98 -24.31 -8.33
C ASN A 274 35.93 -25.40 -8.87
N ALA A 275 35.39 -26.41 -9.57
CA ALA A 275 36.14 -27.59 -10.01
C ALA A 275 37.41 -27.22 -10.80
N ASP A 276 37.32 -26.21 -11.66
CA ASP A 276 38.41 -25.75 -12.53
C ASP A 276 39.54 -25.04 -11.77
N ASP A 277 39.29 -24.62 -10.52
CA ASP A 277 40.19 -23.78 -9.72
C ASP A 277 40.80 -24.53 -8.51
N LEU A 278 40.38 -25.77 -8.25
CA LEU A 278 40.83 -26.49 -7.05
C LEU A 278 42.34 -26.81 -7.04
N ASP A 279 43.01 -26.95 -8.20
CA ASP A 279 44.45 -27.20 -8.32
C ASP A 279 45.00 -28.28 -7.35
N GLY A 280 44.24 -29.37 -7.19
CA GLY A 280 44.59 -30.49 -6.30
C GLY A 280 44.33 -30.26 -4.80
N LEU A 281 43.82 -29.09 -4.40
CA LEU A 281 43.33 -28.79 -3.05
C LEU A 281 41.98 -29.47 -2.81
N THR A 282 41.69 -29.79 -1.54
CA THR A 282 40.33 -30.19 -1.14
C THR A 282 39.43 -28.95 -1.14
N PRO A 283 38.10 -29.11 -1.24
CA PRO A 283 37.16 -27.99 -1.19
C PRO A 283 37.42 -27.04 -0.01
N LEU A 284 37.61 -27.58 1.19
CA LEU A 284 37.85 -26.78 2.40
C LEU A 284 39.21 -26.06 2.37
N GLU A 285 40.29 -26.75 1.96
CA GLU A 285 41.61 -26.13 1.81
C GLU A 285 41.60 -25.02 0.76
N HIS A 286 40.91 -25.24 -0.37
CA HIS A 286 40.75 -24.24 -1.41
C HIS A 286 39.99 -23.03 -0.88
N PHE A 287 38.85 -23.22 -0.21
CA PHE A 287 38.09 -22.12 0.36
C PHE A 287 38.91 -21.27 1.32
N VAL A 288 39.54 -21.89 2.32
CA VAL A 288 40.30 -21.15 3.34
C VAL A 288 41.49 -20.40 2.75
N ARG A 289 42.14 -20.97 1.72
CA ARG A 289 43.41 -20.42 1.20
C ARG A 289 43.26 -19.49 0.00
N VAL A 290 42.20 -19.67 -0.79
CA VAL A 290 42.02 -19.02 -2.10
C VAL A 290 40.58 -18.54 -2.27
N GLY A 291 39.62 -19.43 -2.06
CA GLY A 291 38.21 -19.20 -2.35
C GLY A 291 37.59 -18.04 -1.59
N ALA A 292 37.83 -17.96 -0.29
CA ALA A 292 37.33 -16.89 0.56
C ALA A 292 37.79 -15.52 0.04
N ALA A 293 39.10 -15.38 -0.24
CA ALA A 293 39.68 -14.17 -0.81
C ALA A 293 39.13 -13.82 -2.20
N ARG A 294 38.70 -14.82 -2.99
CA ARG A 294 38.02 -14.63 -4.28
C ARG A 294 36.50 -14.44 -4.16
N ALA A 295 35.98 -14.40 -2.94
CA ALA A 295 34.56 -14.33 -2.62
C ALA A 295 33.73 -15.49 -3.19
N ARG A 296 34.26 -16.71 -3.11
CA ARG A 296 33.52 -17.94 -3.44
C ARG A 296 32.62 -18.33 -2.27
N ASN A 297 31.37 -18.71 -2.55
CA ASN A 297 30.42 -19.09 -1.51
C ASN A 297 30.71 -20.49 -0.97
N PRO A 298 30.87 -20.69 0.36
CA PRO A 298 31.13 -22.00 0.97
C PRO A 298 29.90 -22.91 1.06
N HIS A 299 28.71 -22.33 0.96
CA HIS A 299 27.43 -23.00 1.12
C HIS A 299 26.37 -22.24 0.32
N PRO A 300 25.33 -22.89 -0.24
CA PRO A 300 24.26 -22.21 -0.98
C PRO A 300 23.58 -21.08 -0.18
N LEU A 301 23.51 -21.24 1.14
CA LEU A 301 22.91 -20.29 2.08
C LEU A 301 23.90 -19.33 2.76
N PHE A 302 25.13 -19.22 2.23
CA PHE A 302 26.10 -18.24 2.70
C PHE A 302 26.67 -17.48 1.50
N ASP A 303 26.24 -16.24 1.33
CA ASP A 303 26.71 -15.35 0.28
C ASP A 303 27.83 -14.46 0.82
N VAL A 304 29.06 -14.71 0.37
CA VAL A 304 30.24 -13.97 0.81
C VAL A 304 30.15 -12.50 0.42
N ALA A 305 29.66 -12.19 -0.79
CA ALA A 305 29.58 -10.80 -1.25
C ALA A 305 28.55 -10.01 -0.42
N HIS A 306 27.39 -10.61 -0.15
CA HIS A 306 26.37 -10.02 0.71
C HIS A 306 26.87 -9.81 2.14
N TYR A 307 27.56 -10.80 2.69
CA TYR A 307 28.06 -10.73 4.07
C TYR A 307 29.20 -9.72 4.25
N VAL A 308 30.19 -9.72 3.34
CA VAL A 308 31.33 -8.78 3.37
C VAL A 308 30.89 -7.32 3.20
N ALA A 309 29.81 -7.07 2.46
CA ALA A 309 29.27 -5.72 2.34
C ALA A 309 28.74 -5.14 3.66
N GLN A 310 28.45 -5.99 4.65
CA GLN A 310 28.02 -5.59 5.99
C GLN A 310 29.16 -5.67 7.01
N ALA A 311 30.06 -6.66 6.87
CA ALA A 311 31.15 -6.91 7.81
C ALA A 311 32.42 -6.13 7.46
N THR A 312 32.63 -4.99 8.11
CA THR A 312 33.76 -4.08 7.83
C THR A 312 35.06 -4.45 8.54
N ASP A 313 35.02 -5.31 9.56
CA ASP A 313 36.10 -5.58 10.51
C ASP A 313 36.81 -6.94 10.30
N ILE A 314 36.49 -7.66 9.23
CA ILE A 314 37.13 -8.95 8.92
C ILE A 314 38.64 -8.77 8.84
N ALA A 315 39.40 -9.53 9.64
CA ALA A 315 40.85 -9.43 9.68
C ALA A 315 41.50 -9.89 8.35
N PRO A 316 42.69 -9.34 7.99
CA PRO A 316 43.44 -9.87 6.86
C PRO A 316 43.75 -11.36 7.04
N GLY A 317 43.46 -12.18 6.03
CA GLY A 317 43.62 -13.64 6.08
C GLY A 317 42.48 -14.39 6.79
N GLU A 318 41.51 -13.70 7.38
CA GLU A 318 40.32 -14.34 7.95
C GLU A 318 39.26 -14.57 6.86
N ASP A 319 38.73 -15.79 6.81
CA ASP A 319 37.62 -16.11 5.93
C ASP A 319 36.28 -15.63 6.52
N PRO A 320 35.32 -15.21 5.67
CA PRO A 320 34.07 -14.60 6.12
C PRO A 320 33.18 -15.55 6.93
N LEU A 321 33.24 -16.86 6.66
CA LEU A 321 32.46 -17.85 7.40
C LEU A 321 32.97 -18.00 8.84
N THR A 322 34.28 -18.00 9.05
CA THR A 322 34.85 -17.96 10.40
C THR A 322 34.46 -16.68 11.12
N HIS A 323 34.56 -15.53 10.45
CA HIS A 323 34.14 -14.25 11.04
C HIS A 323 32.67 -14.31 11.47
N TYR A 324 31.80 -14.86 10.62
CA TYR A 324 30.39 -15.06 10.93
C TYR A 324 30.20 -15.89 12.19
N LEU A 325 30.83 -17.07 12.27
CA LEU A 325 30.72 -17.99 13.41
C LEU A 325 31.25 -17.41 14.72
N ARG A 326 32.27 -16.55 14.65
CA ARG A 326 32.89 -15.88 15.81
C ARG A 326 32.00 -14.75 16.33
N ASP A 327 31.76 -13.74 15.49
CA ASP A 327 31.17 -12.46 15.92
C ASP A 327 29.99 -12.02 15.08
N GLY A 328 30.03 -12.19 13.75
CA GLY A 328 29.06 -11.54 12.86
C GLY A 328 27.60 -11.90 13.14
N TRP A 329 27.33 -13.13 13.53
CA TRP A 329 25.97 -13.52 13.91
C TRP A 329 25.46 -12.81 15.18
N ARG A 330 26.36 -12.46 16.11
CA ARG A 330 26.02 -11.74 17.36
C ARG A 330 25.63 -10.29 17.08
N TRP A 331 26.20 -9.72 16.03
CA TRP A 331 25.86 -8.37 15.55
C TRP A 331 24.61 -8.34 14.67
N GLY A 332 24.00 -9.51 14.41
CA GLY A 332 22.82 -9.61 13.58
C GLY A 332 23.11 -9.47 12.08
N LEU A 333 24.36 -9.67 11.65
CA LEU A 333 24.71 -9.61 10.24
C LEU A 333 24.03 -10.74 9.47
N SER A 334 23.44 -10.41 8.33
CA SER A 334 22.77 -11.38 7.46
C SER A 334 23.80 -12.11 6.59
N PRO A 335 23.89 -13.46 6.67
CA PRO A 335 24.82 -14.24 5.86
C PRO A 335 24.35 -14.46 4.41
N HIS A 336 23.08 -14.19 4.11
CA HIS A 336 22.49 -14.40 2.79
C HIS A 336 21.25 -13.50 2.61
N PRO A 337 21.00 -12.92 1.42
CA PRO A 337 19.84 -12.04 1.19
C PRO A 337 18.48 -12.67 1.57
N LEU A 338 18.35 -13.99 1.38
CA LEU A 338 17.16 -14.76 1.74
C LEU A 338 17.16 -15.31 3.18
N PHE A 339 18.01 -14.75 4.06
CA PHE A 339 18.07 -15.12 5.47
C PHE A 339 18.11 -13.85 6.32
N ASP A 340 17.03 -13.57 7.05
CA ASP A 340 16.97 -12.49 8.04
C ASP A 340 17.15 -13.08 9.45
N PRO A 341 18.32 -12.87 10.11
CA PRO A 341 18.57 -13.35 11.45
C PRO A 341 17.57 -12.84 12.50
N ALA A 342 17.12 -11.59 12.37
CA ALA A 342 16.17 -10.99 13.31
C ALA A 342 14.77 -11.57 13.15
N TRP A 343 14.34 -11.81 11.91
CA TRP A 343 13.09 -12.53 11.61
C TRP A 343 13.12 -13.95 12.16
N TYR A 344 14.17 -14.69 11.83
CA TYR A 344 14.31 -16.09 12.23
C TYR A 344 14.37 -16.26 13.75
N ARG A 345 15.13 -15.41 14.45
CA ARG A 345 15.26 -15.48 15.92
C ARG A 345 13.95 -15.27 16.68
N ARG A 346 12.95 -14.58 16.10
CA ARG A 346 11.63 -14.41 16.74
C ARG A 346 10.84 -15.72 16.82
N GLN A 347 11.12 -16.67 15.95
CA GLN A 347 10.45 -17.98 15.91
C GLN A 347 11.15 -19.02 16.78
N VAL A 348 12.40 -18.77 17.18
CA VAL A 348 13.25 -19.71 17.90
C VAL A 348 13.19 -19.42 19.40
N PRO A 349 13.03 -20.44 20.28
CA PRO A 349 13.09 -20.27 21.73
C PRO A 349 14.39 -19.60 22.18
N ARG A 350 14.32 -18.82 23.27
CA ARG A 350 15.49 -18.10 23.83
C ARG A 350 16.68 -19.02 24.13
N SER A 351 16.45 -20.28 24.50
CA SER A 351 17.51 -21.26 24.77
C SER A 351 18.41 -21.54 23.56
N ALA A 352 17.93 -21.34 22.34
CA ALA A 352 18.70 -21.53 21.11
C ALA A 352 19.29 -20.21 20.57
N HIS A 353 19.19 -19.09 21.30
CA HIS A 353 19.77 -17.80 20.88
C HIS A 353 21.28 -17.72 21.05
N GLU A 354 21.91 -18.71 21.69
CA GLU A 354 23.36 -18.82 21.80
C GLU A 354 24.00 -19.52 20.59
N THR A 355 23.19 -20.10 19.71
CA THR A 355 23.65 -20.73 18.46
C THR A 355 23.55 -19.73 17.30
N PRO A 356 24.53 -19.67 16.39
CA PRO A 356 24.42 -18.88 15.17
C PRO A 356 23.10 -19.18 14.44
N PRO A 357 22.28 -18.16 14.07
CA PRO A 357 20.95 -18.37 13.49
C PRO A 357 20.94 -19.24 12.23
N LEU A 358 21.87 -19.03 11.31
CA LEU A 358 21.96 -19.84 10.09
C LEU A 358 22.38 -21.28 10.41
N LEU A 359 23.26 -21.49 11.39
CA LEU A 359 23.64 -22.83 11.84
C LEU A 359 22.44 -23.57 12.41
N HIS A 360 21.66 -22.92 13.30
CA HIS A 360 20.43 -23.51 13.83
C HIS A 360 19.41 -23.79 12.72
N TYR A 361 19.28 -22.91 11.72
CA TYR A 361 18.42 -23.14 10.56
C TYR A 361 18.78 -24.41 9.80
N VAL A 362 20.03 -24.54 9.35
CA VAL A 362 20.51 -25.68 8.55
C VAL A 362 20.45 -27.00 9.33
N THR A 363 20.68 -26.97 10.64
CA THR A 363 20.74 -28.18 11.47
C THR A 363 19.39 -28.63 12.04
N ALA A 364 18.45 -27.71 12.27
CA ALA A 364 17.17 -28.04 12.92
C ALA A 364 15.97 -27.20 12.44
N GLY A 365 16.19 -25.92 12.09
CA GLY A 365 15.11 -24.97 11.83
C GLY A 365 14.26 -25.29 10.62
N TRP A 366 14.88 -25.64 9.50
CA TRP A 366 14.15 -25.95 8.26
C TRP A 366 13.26 -27.19 8.43
N ALA A 367 13.72 -28.20 9.16
CA ALA A 367 12.96 -29.42 9.45
C ALA A 367 11.73 -29.12 10.33
N LYS A 368 11.84 -28.12 11.20
CA LYS A 368 10.74 -27.56 12.01
C LYS A 368 9.87 -26.56 11.24
N ARG A 369 10.10 -26.40 9.94
CA ARG A 369 9.39 -25.46 9.05
C ARG A 369 9.47 -23.99 9.47
N LEU A 370 10.54 -23.62 10.18
CA LEU A 370 10.76 -22.23 10.60
C LEU A 370 11.18 -21.38 9.40
N SER A 371 10.54 -20.23 9.20
CA SER A 371 10.79 -19.36 8.06
C SER A 371 12.11 -18.59 8.22
N PRO A 372 13.08 -18.70 7.29
CA PRO A 372 14.34 -17.97 7.35
C PRO A 372 14.18 -16.48 6.95
N HIS A 373 13.12 -16.14 6.22
CA HIS A 373 12.85 -14.79 5.72
C HIS A 373 11.35 -14.62 5.46
N PRO A 374 10.74 -13.43 5.68
CA PRO A 374 9.28 -13.22 5.49
C PRO A 374 8.72 -13.63 4.12
N LEU A 375 9.55 -13.53 3.07
CA LEU A 375 9.19 -13.90 1.69
C LEU A 375 9.54 -15.33 1.30
N PHE A 376 10.05 -16.13 2.24
CA PHE A 376 10.32 -17.56 2.04
C PHE A 376 9.63 -18.37 3.14
N ASP A 377 8.70 -19.24 2.73
CA ASP A 377 7.94 -20.10 3.64
C ASP A 377 8.27 -21.58 3.36
N PRO A 378 9.09 -22.23 4.19
CA PRO A 378 9.44 -23.64 4.02
C PRO A 378 8.24 -24.58 4.08
N ALA A 379 7.22 -24.28 4.88
CA ALA A 379 6.04 -25.13 5.00
C ALA A 379 5.24 -25.10 3.70
N TRP A 380 4.97 -23.90 3.20
CA TRP A 380 4.24 -23.69 1.95
C TRP A 380 5.04 -24.18 0.74
N TYR A 381 6.34 -23.88 0.67
CA TYR A 381 7.20 -24.30 -0.43
C TYR A 381 7.22 -25.81 -0.58
N LEU A 382 7.38 -26.57 0.51
CA LEU A 382 7.36 -28.03 0.46
C LEU A 382 5.97 -28.59 0.13
N ALA A 383 4.89 -27.91 0.51
CA ALA A 383 3.53 -28.31 0.14
C ALA A 383 3.29 -28.14 -1.37
N GLN A 384 3.83 -27.09 -1.98
CA GLN A 384 3.71 -26.84 -3.43
C GLN A 384 4.70 -27.64 -4.28
N ASN A 385 5.74 -28.21 -3.66
CA ASN A 385 6.81 -28.94 -4.33
C ASN A 385 6.99 -30.33 -3.70
N PRO A 386 6.06 -31.28 -3.95
CA PRO A 386 6.09 -32.60 -3.32
C PRO A 386 7.33 -33.41 -3.69
N ASP A 387 7.93 -33.16 -4.85
CA ASP A 387 9.19 -33.76 -5.31
C ASP A 387 10.35 -33.37 -4.39
N VAL A 388 10.45 -32.11 -3.99
CA VAL A 388 11.46 -31.59 -3.05
C VAL A 388 11.23 -32.19 -1.66
N ALA A 389 9.97 -32.27 -1.24
CA ALA A 389 9.59 -32.88 0.03
C ALA A 389 9.92 -34.38 0.08
N ALA A 390 9.63 -35.12 -0.99
CA ALA A 390 9.91 -36.56 -1.09
C ALA A 390 11.42 -36.84 -1.13
N ALA A 391 12.20 -35.97 -1.77
CA ALA A 391 13.67 -36.06 -1.78
C ALA A 391 14.32 -35.66 -0.44
N GLY A 392 13.55 -35.09 0.49
CA GLY A 392 14.06 -34.63 1.78
C GLY A 392 15.05 -33.47 1.66
N HIS A 393 15.00 -32.70 0.58
CA HIS A 393 15.90 -31.59 0.34
C HIS A 393 15.52 -30.38 1.20
N GLU A 394 16.54 -29.66 1.68
CA GLU A 394 16.33 -28.41 2.39
C GLU A 394 15.73 -27.37 1.43
N PRO A 395 14.56 -26.79 1.74
CA PRO A 395 13.76 -26.04 0.77
C PRO A 395 14.43 -24.75 0.31
N LEU A 396 15.11 -24.00 1.19
CA LEU A 396 15.75 -22.75 0.82
C LEU A 396 16.96 -23.00 -0.10
N ALA A 397 17.80 -23.98 0.22
CA ALA A 397 18.94 -24.37 -0.60
C ALA A 397 18.47 -24.90 -1.96
N HIS A 398 17.40 -25.71 -2.00
CA HIS A 398 16.79 -26.11 -3.27
C HIS A 398 16.33 -24.89 -4.08
N PHE A 399 15.60 -23.95 -3.47
CA PHE A 399 15.12 -22.76 -4.16
C PHE A 399 16.28 -21.90 -4.72
N VAL A 400 17.34 -21.70 -3.93
CA VAL A 400 18.52 -20.94 -4.35
C VAL A 400 19.27 -21.63 -5.50
N MET A 401 19.43 -22.95 -5.45
CA MET A 401 20.22 -23.69 -6.44
C MET A 401 19.47 -24.04 -7.72
N ALA A 402 18.15 -24.29 -7.64
CA ALA A 402 17.38 -24.83 -8.75
C ALA A 402 15.96 -24.23 -8.84
N GLY A 403 15.23 -24.19 -7.72
CA GLY A 403 13.80 -23.85 -7.74
C GLY A 403 13.49 -22.47 -8.32
N ALA A 404 14.33 -21.47 -8.09
CA ALA A 404 14.21 -20.15 -8.70
C ALA A 404 14.31 -20.18 -10.24
N ALA A 405 15.28 -20.93 -10.78
CA ALA A 405 15.47 -21.08 -12.22
C ALA A 405 14.34 -21.92 -12.86
N GLU A 406 13.74 -22.82 -12.09
CA GLU A 406 12.55 -23.59 -12.47
C GLU A 406 11.25 -22.77 -12.38
N GLY A 407 11.31 -21.50 -11.99
CA GLY A 407 10.14 -20.61 -11.87
C GLY A 407 9.23 -20.93 -10.68
N ARG A 408 9.71 -21.71 -9.69
CA ARG A 408 8.94 -22.04 -8.48
C ARG A 408 8.82 -20.80 -7.61
N SER A 409 7.62 -20.56 -7.05
CA SER A 409 7.42 -19.47 -6.10
C SER A 409 7.90 -19.87 -4.70
N PRO A 410 8.52 -18.97 -3.91
CA PRO A 410 9.08 -19.27 -2.58
C PRO A 410 8.09 -19.13 -1.41
N SER A 411 6.97 -18.43 -1.61
CA SER A 411 5.94 -18.21 -0.59
C SER A 411 4.62 -17.80 -1.24
N PRO A 412 3.49 -17.76 -0.50
CA PRO A 412 2.22 -17.22 -0.99
C PRO A 412 2.29 -15.74 -1.39
N TRP A 413 3.34 -15.04 -0.97
CA TRP A 413 3.48 -13.61 -1.14
C TRP A 413 4.24 -13.23 -2.40
N PHE A 414 5.14 -14.08 -2.89
CA PHE A 414 5.99 -13.77 -4.04
C PHE A 414 5.70 -14.72 -5.21
N ASP A 415 5.23 -14.16 -6.33
CA ASP A 415 4.99 -14.89 -7.57
C ASP A 415 6.20 -14.74 -8.49
N ALA A 416 7.03 -15.78 -8.55
CA ALA A 416 8.27 -15.73 -9.33
C ALA A 416 8.03 -15.55 -10.85
N PRO A 417 7.14 -16.33 -11.50
CA PRO A 417 6.82 -16.12 -12.92
C PRO A 417 6.32 -14.71 -13.23
N HIS A 418 5.42 -14.15 -12.42
CA HIS A 418 4.91 -12.80 -12.60
C HIS A 418 6.02 -11.76 -12.46
N TYR A 419 6.86 -11.89 -11.44
CA TYR A 419 7.97 -10.97 -11.23
C TYR A 419 9.00 -11.00 -12.38
N VAL A 420 9.34 -12.20 -12.87
CA VAL A 420 10.23 -12.36 -14.03
C VAL A 420 9.63 -11.69 -15.26
N ALA A 421 8.33 -11.90 -15.53
CA ALA A 421 7.64 -11.25 -16.64
C ALA A 421 7.61 -9.71 -16.50
N ALA A 422 7.41 -9.21 -15.29
CA ALA A 422 7.39 -7.77 -15.01
C ALA A 422 8.78 -7.12 -15.12
N ARG A 423 9.85 -7.83 -14.73
CA ARG A 423 11.24 -7.33 -14.88
C ARG A 423 11.74 -7.40 -16.32
N GLY A 424 11.30 -8.38 -17.10
CA GLY A 424 11.70 -8.55 -18.50
C GLY A 424 13.23 -8.64 -18.65
N GLU A 425 13.76 -7.95 -19.66
CA GLU A 425 15.21 -7.96 -19.99
C GLU A 425 16.10 -7.35 -18.90
N ALA A 426 15.55 -6.60 -17.94
CA ALA A 426 16.31 -6.03 -16.84
C ALA A 426 16.76 -7.09 -15.82
N LEU A 427 16.10 -8.25 -15.78
CA LEU A 427 16.52 -9.38 -14.96
C LEU A 427 17.53 -10.24 -15.72
N ALA A 428 18.73 -10.40 -15.18
CA ALA A 428 19.72 -11.29 -15.79
C ALA A 428 19.21 -12.74 -15.81
N PRO A 429 19.45 -13.53 -16.88
CA PRO A 429 18.90 -14.88 -17.01
C PRO A 429 19.26 -15.86 -15.87
N SER A 430 20.40 -15.65 -15.21
CA SER A 430 20.87 -16.46 -14.08
C SER A 430 20.54 -15.87 -12.71
N ALA A 431 19.89 -14.71 -12.65
CA ALA A 431 19.57 -14.06 -11.39
C ALA A 431 18.39 -14.77 -10.70
N ASN A 432 18.54 -14.99 -9.39
CA ASN A 432 17.42 -15.43 -8.58
C ASN A 432 16.41 -14.28 -8.44
N PRO A 433 15.13 -14.46 -8.84
CA PRO A 433 14.15 -13.38 -8.90
C PRO A 433 13.85 -12.79 -7.52
N LEU A 434 13.84 -13.61 -6.45
CA LEU A 434 13.61 -13.08 -5.10
C LEU A 434 14.82 -12.30 -4.58
N ILE A 435 16.04 -12.71 -4.93
CA ILE A 435 17.26 -11.94 -4.58
C ILE A 435 17.27 -10.62 -5.33
N ASP A 436 16.97 -10.61 -6.63
CA ASP A 436 16.88 -9.38 -7.43
C ASP A 436 15.81 -8.42 -6.87
N TYR A 437 14.64 -8.95 -6.51
CA TYR A 437 13.58 -8.19 -5.85
C TYR A 437 14.08 -7.47 -4.59
N LEU A 438 14.74 -8.21 -3.70
CA LEU A 438 15.28 -7.67 -2.44
C LEU A 438 16.45 -6.70 -2.64
N GLN A 439 17.18 -6.82 -3.74
CA GLN A 439 18.39 -6.04 -4.00
C GLN A 439 18.18 -4.82 -4.91
N GLY A 440 16.92 -4.46 -5.18
CA GLY A 440 16.56 -3.21 -5.86
C GLY A 440 15.44 -3.36 -6.87
N GLY A 441 15.22 -4.57 -7.40
CA GLY A 441 14.22 -4.79 -8.43
C GLY A 441 12.79 -4.51 -7.96
N ALA A 442 12.52 -4.58 -6.66
CA ALA A 442 11.24 -4.18 -6.06
C ALA A 442 10.80 -2.75 -6.41
N TRP A 443 11.74 -1.85 -6.66
CA TRP A 443 11.48 -0.42 -6.91
C TRP A 443 11.24 -0.10 -8.38
N THR A 444 11.44 -1.09 -9.26
CA THR A 444 11.36 -0.92 -10.72
C THR A 444 10.09 -1.52 -11.32
N VAL A 445 9.34 -2.30 -10.53
CA VAL A 445 8.13 -3.00 -10.98
C VAL A 445 6.88 -2.35 -10.40
N ALA A 446 5.86 -2.18 -11.25
CA ALA A 446 4.56 -1.66 -10.81
C ALA A 446 3.86 -2.63 -9.85
N GLU A 447 3.94 -3.92 -10.13
CA GLU A 447 3.38 -5.00 -9.33
C GLU A 447 4.42 -6.10 -9.10
N ALA A 448 4.67 -6.43 -7.84
CA ALA A 448 5.55 -7.54 -7.46
C ALA A 448 4.83 -8.91 -7.47
N ARG A 449 3.50 -8.87 -7.39
CA ARG A 449 2.58 -10.00 -7.49
C ARG A 449 1.26 -9.48 -8.06
N PRO A 450 0.44 -10.34 -8.67
CA PRO A 450 -0.88 -9.94 -9.13
C PRO A 450 -1.70 -9.27 -8.02
N GLY A 451 -2.18 -8.05 -8.28
CA GLY A 451 -3.05 -7.30 -7.37
C GLY A 451 -2.34 -6.64 -6.18
N PHE A 452 -1.01 -6.52 -6.19
CA PHE A 452 -0.27 -5.74 -5.21
C PHE A 452 0.37 -4.50 -5.87
N PRO A 453 -0.34 -3.35 -5.89
CA PRO A 453 0.17 -2.12 -6.49
C PRO A 453 1.26 -1.50 -5.60
N THR A 454 2.52 -1.63 -6.03
CA THR A 454 3.70 -1.18 -5.26
C THR A 454 3.62 0.32 -4.92
N ALA A 455 3.29 1.15 -5.90
CA ALA A 455 3.21 2.60 -5.73
C ALA A 455 2.11 3.02 -4.73
N ALA A 456 0.93 2.41 -4.81
CA ALA A 456 -0.17 2.70 -3.89
C ALA A 456 0.17 2.26 -2.46
N TYR A 457 0.85 1.12 -2.30
CA TYR A 457 1.29 0.64 -0.99
C TYR A 457 2.32 1.57 -0.34
N LEU A 458 3.29 2.07 -1.13
CA LEU A 458 4.27 3.04 -0.67
C LEU A 458 3.64 4.38 -0.28
N ALA A 459 2.66 4.85 -1.05
CA ALA A 459 1.93 6.07 -0.72
C ALA A 459 1.16 5.96 0.62
N ALA A 460 0.67 4.76 0.96
CA ALA A 460 0.01 4.51 2.24
C ALA A 460 0.98 4.27 3.41
N THR A 461 2.25 3.95 3.11
CA THR A 461 3.24 3.46 4.08
C THR A 461 4.61 4.15 3.88
N PRO A 462 4.70 5.49 3.92
CA PRO A 462 5.91 6.23 3.54
C PRO A 462 7.12 5.96 4.45
N GLU A 463 6.91 5.46 5.67
CA GLU A 463 7.96 5.07 6.60
C GLU A 463 8.85 3.91 6.10
N LEU A 464 8.35 3.10 5.16
CA LEU A 464 9.11 1.99 4.55
C LEU A 464 10.41 2.46 3.91
N VAL A 465 10.34 3.63 3.29
CA VAL A 465 11.48 4.27 2.61
C VAL A 465 12.65 4.44 3.58
N ARG A 466 12.38 4.72 4.87
CA ARG A 466 13.46 4.87 5.86
C ARG A 466 14.03 3.53 6.32
N GLN A 467 13.20 2.49 6.40
CA GLN A 467 13.58 1.19 6.96
C GLN A 467 14.39 0.32 5.98
N GLY A 468 14.33 0.62 4.67
CA GLY A 468 15.05 -0.18 3.65
C GLY A 468 14.48 -1.57 3.45
N ILE A 469 13.22 -1.77 3.84
CA ILE A 469 12.45 -3.02 3.67
C ILE A 469 11.62 -2.89 2.39
N THR A 470 11.56 -3.95 1.60
CA THR A 470 10.76 -3.93 0.36
C THR A 470 9.25 -3.95 0.67
N PRO A 471 8.39 -3.41 -0.22
CA PRO A 471 6.96 -3.28 0.01
C PRO A 471 6.29 -4.62 0.36
N LEU A 472 6.60 -5.66 -0.42
CA LEU A 472 6.03 -6.98 -0.22
C LEU A 472 6.57 -7.68 1.03
N GLU A 473 7.84 -7.45 1.36
CA GLU A 473 8.42 -7.97 2.61
C GLU A 473 7.76 -7.33 3.83
N HIS A 474 7.52 -6.01 3.81
CA HIS A 474 6.78 -5.34 4.88
C HIS A 474 5.36 -5.87 5.00
N TRP A 475 4.68 -6.10 3.86
CA TRP A 475 3.36 -6.74 3.86
C TRP A 475 3.42 -8.12 4.51
N ALA A 476 4.33 -8.99 4.08
CA ALA A 476 4.49 -10.33 4.64
C ALA A 476 4.76 -10.30 6.15
N ARG A 477 5.61 -9.38 6.64
CA ARG A 477 5.88 -9.20 8.08
C ARG A 477 4.63 -8.83 8.89
N ARG A 478 3.62 -8.19 8.28
CA ARG A 478 2.36 -7.83 8.95
C ARG A 478 1.34 -8.96 8.98
N GLN A 479 1.37 -9.86 8.01
CA GLN A 479 0.41 -10.96 7.90
C GLN A 479 0.67 -12.11 8.89
N VAL A 480 1.90 -12.21 9.42
CA VAL A 480 2.31 -13.25 10.38
C VAL A 480 2.13 -12.79 11.84
N ARG A 481 1.35 -11.73 12.09
CA ARG A 481 1.10 -11.19 13.44
C ARG A 481 0.01 -11.93 14.19
#